data_AF-A0A7D9LU04-F1
#
_entry.id   AF-A0A7D9LU04-F1
#
_cell.length_a   1.000
_cell.length_b   1.000
_cell.length_c   1.000
_cell.angle_alpha   90.00
_cell.angle_beta   90.00
_cell.angle_gamma   90.00
#
_symmetry.space_group_name_H-M   'P 1'
#
loop_
_entity.id
_entity.type
_entity.pdbx_description
1 polymer ?
#
loop_
_entity_poly.entity_id
_entity_poly.type
_entity_poly.pdbx_seq_one_letter_code
_entity_poly.pdbx_strand_id
1 'polypeptide(L)' 'IASQLAVLISKVARVETKSWTELMPTLLQGLQNPDAMYRLRSLLIFQHVVKMMASKRLCTDKENFREVFITLV' A
#
# COMPACT_ATOMS: atom_id res chain seq x y z
N ILE A 1 -10.46 8.60 12.25
CA ILE A 1 -11.02 8.19 10.94
C ILE A 1 -9.93 7.77 9.95
N ALA A 2 -8.96 8.64 9.58
CA ALA A 2 -7.91 8.30 8.59
C ALA A 2 -7.08 7.04 8.93
N SER A 3 -6.74 6.82 10.21
CA SER A 3 -6.04 5.59 10.64
C SER A 3 -6.88 4.32 10.48
N GLN A 4 -8.19 4.38 10.77
CA GLN A 4 -9.08 3.24 10.59
C GLN A 4 -9.26 2.89 9.11
N LEU A 5 -9.36 3.92 8.26
CA LEU A 5 -9.36 3.74 6.79
C LEU A 5 -8.06 3.11 6.30
N ALA A 6 -6.90 3.54 6.80
CA ALA A 6 -5.61 2.94 6.46
C ALA A 6 -5.53 1.45 6.84
N VAL A 7 -6.06 1.08 8.02
CA VAL A 7 -6.16 -0.32 8.45
C VAL A 7 -7.13 -1.12 7.57
N LEU A 8 -8.22 -0.51 7.12
CA LEU A 8 -9.22 -1.18 6.29
C LEU A 8 -8.69 -1.38 4.85
N ILE A 9 -8.10 -0.34 4.27
CA ILE A 9 -7.45 -0.38 2.95
C ILE A 9 -6.33 -1.43 2.94
N SER A 10 -5.49 -1.48 3.98
CA SER A 10 -4.46 -2.51 4.07
C SER A 10 -5.02 -3.94 4.13
N LYS A 11 -6.15 -4.16 4.84
CA LYS A 11 -6.83 -5.46 4.86
C LYS A 11 -7.38 -5.86 3.51
N VAL A 12 -7.99 -4.94 2.77
CA VAL A 12 -8.54 -5.22 1.44
C VAL A 12 -7.42 -5.42 0.42
N ALA A 13 -6.37 -4.59 0.47
CA ALA A 13 -5.16 -4.74 -0.36
C ALA A 13 -4.52 -6.11 -0.22
N ARG A 14 -4.61 -6.73 0.97
CA ARG A 14 -4.10 -8.08 1.22
C ARG A 14 -4.91 -9.18 0.51
N VAL A 15 -6.22 -9.00 0.40
CA VAL A 15 -7.10 -10.01 -0.22
C VAL A 15 -7.02 -9.92 -1.74
N GLU A 16 -6.96 -8.68 -2.24
CA GLU A 16 -7.04 -8.32 -3.65
C GLU A 16 -5.67 -7.91 -4.25
N THR A 17 -4.55 -8.41 -3.71
CA THR A 17 -3.19 -7.97 -4.11
C THR A 17 -2.95 -8.04 -5.62
N LYS A 18 -3.54 -9.02 -6.31
CA LYS A 18 -3.36 -9.25 -7.76
C LYS A 18 -4.26 -8.40 -8.64
N SER A 19 -5.45 -8.04 -8.15
CA SER A 19 -6.45 -7.24 -8.87
C SER A 19 -6.27 -5.74 -8.61
N TRP A 20 -5.62 -5.38 -7.49
CA TRP A 20 -5.47 -4.00 -7.04
C TRP A 20 -4.06 -3.43 -7.24
N THR A 21 -3.45 -3.71 -8.39
CA THR A 21 -2.09 -3.27 -8.76
C THR A 21 -1.95 -1.75 -8.78
N GLU A 22 -3.04 -1.02 -9.04
CA GLU A 22 -3.08 0.45 -9.07
C GLU A 22 -3.01 1.11 -7.69
N LEU A 23 -3.14 0.34 -6.59
CA LEU A 23 -3.12 0.90 -5.24
C LEU A 23 -1.76 1.52 -4.90
N MET A 24 -0.66 0.83 -5.21
CA MET A 24 0.69 1.34 -4.96
C MET A 24 1.01 2.62 -5.74
N PRO A 25 0.83 2.69 -7.08
CA PRO A 25 1.12 3.92 -7.82
C PRO A 25 0.22 5.08 -7.39
N THR A 26 -1.04 4.82 -7.05
CA THR A 26 -1.96 5.86 -6.52
C THR A 26 -1.46 6.42 -5.19
N LEU A 27 -0.99 5.56 -4.28
CA LEU A 27 -0.39 6.01 -3.01
C LEU A 27 0.92 6.77 -3.24
N LEU A 28 1.75 6.33 -4.18
CA LEU A 28 3.00 7.00 -4.55
C LEU A 28 2.74 8.41 -5.11
N GLN A 29 1.77 8.55 -6.01
CA GLN A 29 1.34 9.85 -6.52
C GLN A 29 0.84 10.75 -5.38
N GLY A 30 0.13 10.18 -4.40
CA GLY A 30 -0.31 10.94 -3.24
C GLY A 30 0.82 11.41 -2.32
N LEU A 31 1.94 10.68 -2.27
CA LEU A 31 3.15 11.13 -1.57
C LEU A 31 3.81 12.34 -2.25
N GLN A 32 3.65 12.48 -3.56
CA GLN A 32 4.18 13.60 -4.34
C GLN A 32 3.25 14.83 -4.32
N ASN A 33 2.06 14.73 -3.72
CA ASN A 33 1.10 15.82 -3.70
C ASN A 33 1.62 17.03 -2.90
N PRO A 34 1.46 18.27 -3.40
CA PRO A 34 1.90 19.48 -2.70
C PRO A 34 1.14 19.75 -1.38
N ASP A 35 -0.09 19.25 -1.23
CA ASP A 35 -0.87 19.36 0.00
C ASP A 35 -0.30 18.45 1.11
N ALA A 36 0.16 19.06 2.20
CA ALA A 36 0.75 18.36 3.34
C ALA A 36 -0.23 17.42 4.05
N MET A 37 -1.51 17.77 4.13
CA MET A 37 -2.55 16.96 4.75
C MET A 37 -2.92 15.77 3.86
N TYR A 38 -2.96 15.95 2.55
CA TYR A 38 -3.15 14.85 1.61
C TYR A 38 -1.95 13.88 1.66
N ARG A 39 -0.73 14.43 1.59
CA ARG A 39 0.52 13.67 1.67
C ARG A 39 0.63 12.84 2.93
N LEU A 40 0.31 13.42 4.09
CA LEU A 40 0.34 12.72 5.38
C LEU A 40 -0.65 11.55 5.41
N ARG A 41 -1.85 11.72 4.85
CA ARG A 41 -2.85 10.64 4.79
C ARG A 41 -2.40 9.52 3.84
N SER A 42 -1.86 9.86 2.67
CA SER A 42 -1.28 8.89 1.75
C SER A 42 -0.12 8.13 2.39
N LEU A 43 0.75 8.81 3.14
CA LEU A 43 1.85 8.18 3.88
C LEU A 43 1.35 7.22 4.97
N LEU A 44 0.33 7.62 5.73
CA LEU A 44 -0.28 6.75 6.74
C LEU A 44 -0.85 5.48 6.11
N ILE A 45 -1.60 5.60 5.01
CA ILE A 45 -2.16 4.45 4.30
C ILE A 45 -1.04 3.57 3.75
N PHE A 46 -0.04 4.16 3.11
CA PHE A 46 1.14 3.46 2.59
C PHE A 46 1.87 2.67 3.69
N GLN A 47 2.15 3.29 4.84
CA GLN A 47 2.79 2.62 5.97
C GLN A 47 1.97 1.43 6.48
N HIS A 48 0.65 1.56 6.59
CA HIS A 48 -0.21 0.46 7.03
C HIS A 48 -0.26 -0.68 6.02
N VAL A 49 -0.34 -0.36 4.73
CA VAL A 49 -0.34 -1.32 3.62
C VAL A 49 1.00 -2.08 3.57
N VAL A 50 2.13 -1.37 3.57
CA VAL A 50 3.48 -1.97 3.60
C VAL A 50 3.66 -2.84 4.85
N LYS A 51 3.30 -2.33 6.04
CA LYS A 51 3.37 -3.10 7.29
C LYS A 51 2.56 -4.38 7.19
N MET A 52 1.36 -4.34 6.61
CA MET A 52 0.49 -5.51 6.51
C MET A 52 1.01 -6.54 5.51
N MET A 53 1.45 -6.10 4.33
CA MET A 53 2.07 -6.97 3.33
C MET A 53 3.36 -7.61 3.86
N ALA A 54 4.17 -6.85 4.61
CA ALA A 54 5.40 -7.36 5.22
C ALA A 54 5.16 -8.31 6.41
N SER A 55 4.04 -8.17 7.13
CA SER A 55 3.75 -8.93 8.36
C SER A 55 3.29 -10.37 8.11
N LYS A 56 2.84 -10.74 6.90
CA LYS A 56 2.56 -12.14 6.55
C LYS A 56 3.62 -12.71 5.60
N ARG A 57 4.64 -13.33 6.19
CA ARG A 57 5.64 -14.16 5.53
C ARG A 57 5.07 -15.53 5.12
N LEU A 58 4.26 -15.59 4.07
CA LEU A 58 4.19 -16.78 3.21
C LEU A 58 5.12 -16.51 2.03
N CYS A 59 6.11 -17.37 1.77
CA CYS A 59 7.15 -17.14 0.75
C CYS A 59 6.59 -16.72 -0.63
N THR A 60 5.42 -17.22 -1.00
CA THR A 60 4.73 -16.89 -2.26
C THR A 60 4.28 -15.42 -2.38
N ASP A 61 3.90 -14.78 -1.26
CA ASP A 61 3.51 -13.36 -1.25
C ASP A 61 4.73 -12.42 -1.33
N LYS A 62 5.93 -12.88 -0.93
CA LYS A 62 7.17 -12.11 -1.07
C LYS A 62 7.59 -11.96 -2.53
N GLU A 63 7.39 -12.98 -3.35
CA GLU A 63 7.68 -12.90 -4.78
C GLU A 63 6.70 -11.96 -5.47
N ASN A 64 5.40 -12.07 -5.19
CA ASN A 64 4.40 -11.13 -5.71
C ASN A 64 4.65 -9.69 -5.25
N PHE A 65 4.99 -9.46 -3.97
CA PHE A 65 5.32 -8.10 -3.49
C PHE A 65 6.61 -7.58 -4.14
N ARG A 66 7.63 -8.43 -4.28
CA ARG A 66 8.87 -8.08 -4.97
C ARG A 66 8.58 -7.78 -6.44
N GLU A 67 7.73 -8.54 -7.09
CA GLU A 67 7.31 -8.32 -8.48
C GLU A 67 6.56 -7.01 -8.61
N VAL A 68 5.53 -6.74 -7.80
CA VAL A 68 4.83 -5.45 -7.78
C VAL A 68 5.78 -4.30 -7.51
N PHE A 69 6.70 -4.43 -6.55
CA PHE A 69 7.66 -3.38 -6.22
C PHE A 69 8.70 -3.18 -7.32
N ILE A 70 9.15 -4.25 -7.99
CA ILE A 70 10.06 -4.17 -9.14
C ILE A 70 9.35 -3.60 -10.37
N THR A 71 8.10 -3.95 -10.63
CA THR A 71 7.31 -3.40 -11.74
C THR A 71 7.00 -1.91 -11.56
N LEU A 72 7.01 -1.41 -10.32
CA LEU A 72 6.80 0.00 -9.99
C LEU A 72 8.07 0.87 -10.01
N VAL A 73 9.26 0.27 -10.09
CA VAL A 73 10.57 0.95 -10.16
C VAL A 73 11.09 0.93 -11.59
#